data_AF-A0A969GNX9-F1
#
_entry.id   AF-A0A969GNX9-F1
#
_cell.length_a   1.000
_cell.length_b   1.000
_cell.length_c   1.000
_cell.angle_alpha   90.00
_cell.angle_beta   90.00
_cell.angle_gamma   90.00
#
_symmetry.space_group_name_H-M   'P 1'
#
loop_
_entity.id
_entity.type
_entity.pdbx_description
1 polymer ?
#
loop_
_entity_poly.entity_id
_entity_poly.type
_entity_poly.pdbx_seq_one_letter_code
_entity_poly.pdbx_strand_id
1 'polypeptide(L)'
;MLRKPTPDEIQAAVNQTVPDVIAPNLQVLFCGINPSLYSAVVGHHFARPGNRFWRSLHAAGFTDRLFSPAEDGALIDLGYGITNADATGDRVLRLTHVF
;
A
#
# COMPACT_ATOMS: atom_id res chain seq x y z
N MET A 1 16.19 -4.35 4.60
CA MET A 1 15.74 -4.50 3.19
C MET A 1 14.76 -5.66 3.15
N LEU A 2 13.66 -5.52 2.41
CA LEU A 2 12.66 -6.58 2.26
C LEU A 2 13.24 -7.74 1.43
N ARG A 3 12.97 -8.99 1.82
CA ARG A 3 13.37 -10.17 1.06
C ARG A 3 12.69 -10.15 -0.31
N LYS A 4 13.44 -10.45 -1.37
CA LYS A 4 12.87 -10.63 -2.71
C LYS A 4 12.14 -11.99 -2.76
N PRO A 5 10.83 -12.02 -3.06
CA PRO A 5 10.09 -13.25 -3.29
C PRO A 5 10.64 -14.07 -4.46
N THR A 6 10.48 -15.40 -4.38
CA THR A 6 10.70 -16.31 -5.51
C THR A 6 9.53 -16.25 -6.49
N PRO A 7 9.71 -16.69 -7.75
CA PRO A 7 8.60 -16.83 -8.70
C PRO A 7 7.46 -17.72 -8.17
N ASP A 8 7.79 -18.83 -7.49
CA ASP A 8 6.80 -19.76 -6.93
C ASP A 8 5.99 -19.12 -5.81
N GLU A 9 6.63 -18.34 -4.93
CA GLU A 9 5.92 -17.59 -3.89
C GLU A 9 4.97 -16.56 -4.49
N ILE A 10 5.40 -15.85 -5.55
CA ILE A 10 4.56 -14.90 -6.26
C ILE A 10 3.36 -15.61 -6.90
N GLN A 11 3.57 -16.78 -7.51
CA GLN A 11 2.51 -17.56 -8.14
C GLN A 11 1.54 -18.14 -7.10
N ALA A 12 2.03 -18.52 -5.92
CA ALA A 12 1.22 -19.03 -4.81
C ALA A 12 0.39 -17.94 -4.10
N ALA A 13 0.75 -16.66 -4.29
CA ALA A 13 0.03 -15.53 -3.71
C ALA A 13 -1.23 -15.11 -4.49
N VAL A 14 -1.63 -15.87 -5.50
CA VAL A 14 -2.90 -15.65 -6.19
C VAL A 14 -4.03 -15.70 -5.15
N ASN A 15 -4.90 -14.68 -5.17
CA ASN A 15 -5.97 -14.42 -4.20
C ASN A 15 -5.52 -13.96 -2.80
N GLN A 16 -4.23 -13.79 -2.54
CA GLN A 16 -3.78 -13.14 -1.32
C GLN A 16 -3.90 -11.62 -1.43
N THR A 17 -4.27 -10.99 -0.32
CA THR A 17 -4.38 -9.53 -0.21
C THR A 17 -3.32 -9.00 0.73
N VAL A 18 -3.07 -7.69 0.65
CA VAL A 18 -2.25 -6.98 1.63
C VAL A 18 -3.20 -6.40 2.68
N PRO A 19 -2.95 -6.58 3.99
CA PRO A 19 -3.75 -5.96 5.03
C PRO A 19 -3.84 -4.44 4.83
N ASP A 20 -5.01 -3.87 5.10
CA ASP A 20 -5.19 -2.43 5.04
C ASP A 20 -4.39 -1.73 6.13
N VAL A 21 -3.81 -0.57 5.81
CA VAL A 21 -3.20 0.35 6.76
C VAL A 21 -4.17 1.51 6.95
N ILE A 22 -5.10 1.35 7.91
CA ILE A 22 -6.20 2.29 8.15
C ILE A 22 -6.33 2.55 9.65
N ALA A 23 -6.65 3.80 9.99
CA ALA A 23 -7.07 4.23 11.32
C ALA A 23 -8.25 5.21 11.21
N PRO A 24 -8.94 5.54 12.32
CA PRO A 24 -9.91 6.62 12.33
C PRO A 24 -9.27 7.98 11.99
N ASN A 25 -10.07 8.91 11.43
CA ASN A 25 -9.71 10.32 11.22
C ASN A 25 -8.47 10.57 10.32
N LEU A 26 -8.24 9.70 9.33
CA LEU A 26 -7.22 9.95 8.32
C LEU A 26 -7.54 11.20 7.48
N GLN A 27 -6.52 11.98 7.17
CA GLN A 27 -6.59 13.12 6.27
C GLN A 27 -6.63 12.67 4.81
N VAL A 28 -5.87 11.63 4.47
CA VAL A 28 -5.77 11.05 3.13
C VAL A 28 -5.76 9.53 3.20
N LEU A 29 -6.53 8.89 2.33
CA LEU A 29 -6.49 7.43 2.12
C LEU A 29 -6.02 7.15 0.70
N PHE A 30 -4.80 6.63 0.57
CA PHE A 30 -4.28 6.19 -0.72
C PHE A 30 -4.89 4.83 -1.08
N CYS A 31 -5.54 4.76 -2.24
CA CYS A 31 -6.19 3.54 -2.70
C CYS A 31 -5.50 3.02 -3.96
N GLY A 32 -4.85 1.86 -3.86
CA GLY A 32 -4.38 1.12 -5.04
C GLY A 32 -5.55 0.43 -5.74
N ILE A 33 -5.47 0.27 -7.06
CA ILE A 33 -6.53 -0.43 -7.81
C ILE A 33 -6.44 -1.93 -7.53
N ASN A 34 -5.25 -2.53 -7.74
CA ASN A 34 -5.03 -3.96 -7.57
C ASN A 34 -3.75 -4.24 -6.75
N PRO A 35 -3.82 -5.04 -5.68
CA PRO A 35 -2.62 -5.45 -4.97
C PRO A 35 -1.74 -6.28 -5.91
N SER A 36 -0.47 -5.91 -6.05
CA SER A 36 0.47 -6.76 -6.78
C SER A 36 0.73 -8.04 -5.99
N LEU A 37 0.81 -9.20 -6.66
CA LEU A 37 1.16 -10.48 -6.00
C LEU A 37 2.48 -10.36 -5.22
N TYR A 38 3.43 -9.57 -5.73
CA TYR A 38 4.67 -9.26 -5.02
C TYR A 38 4.41 -8.60 -3.66
N SER A 39 3.53 -7.58 -3.63
CA SER A 39 3.14 -6.91 -2.39
C SER A 39 2.39 -7.85 -1.44
N ALA A 40 1.56 -8.75 -1.98
CA ALA A 40 0.88 -9.76 -1.18
C ALA A 40 1.87 -10.69 -0.48
N VAL A 41 2.88 -11.22 -1.19
CA VAL A 41 3.92 -12.07 -0.58
C VAL A 41 4.74 -11.30 0.46
N VAL A 42 5.10 -10.06 0.15
CA VAL A 42 5.96 -9.25 1.03
C VAL A 42 5.19 -8.68 2.22
N GLY A 43 3.86 -8.64 2.16
CA GLY A 43 2.99 -8.12 3.21
C GLY A 43 2.94 -6.59 3.30
N HIS A 44 3.41 -5.89 2.26
CA HIS A 44 3.51 -4.42 2.27
C HIS A 44 3.01 -3.79 0.97
N HIS A 45 2.30 -2.67 1.12
CA HIS A 45 1.73 -1.97 -0.03
C HIS A 45 2.82 -1.41 -0.94
N PHE A 46 2.58 -1.52 -2.26
CA PHE A 46 3.48 -0.98 -3.29
C PHE A 46 4.95 -1.44 -3.20
N ALA A 47 5.21 -2.61 -2.59
CA ALA A 47 6.56 -3.13 -2.34
C ALA A 47 7.36 -3.60 -3.57
N ARG A 48 6.73 -3.78 -4.75
CA ARG A 48 7.43 -4.27 -5.95
C ARG A 48 8.55 -3.28 -6.37
N PRO A 49 9.79 -3.75 -6.59
CA PRO A 49 10.85 -2.90 -7.14
C PRO A 49 10.40 -2.22 -8.43
N GLY A 50 10.61 -0.91 -8.51
CA GLY A 50 10.17 -0.09 -9.63
C GLY A 50 8.79 0.58 -9.45
N ASN A 51 7.99 0.16 -8.46
CA ASN A 51 6.81 0.92 -8.07
C ASN A 51 7.24 2.33 -7.59
N ARG A 52 6.48 3.35 -7.99
CA ARG A 52 6.82 4.76 -7.75
C ARG A 52 6.13 5.36 -6.53
N PHE A 53 5.12 4.70 -5.94
CA PHE A 53 4.29 5.25 -4.87
C PHE A 53 5.12 5.95 -3.78
N TRP A 54 6.05 5.24 -3.15
CA TRP A 54 6.88 5.78 -2.06
C TRP A 54 7.72 6.98 -2.48
N ARG A 55 8.28 6.96 -3.70
CA ARG A 55 9.05 8.08 -4.25
C ARG A 55 8.16 9.27 -4.58
N SER A 56 6.98 9.02 -5.14
CA SER A 56 6.00 10.06 -5.48
C SER A 56 5.42 10.71 -4.23
N LEU A 57 5.11 9.93 -3.19
CA LEU A 57 4.63 10.40 -1.90
C LEU A 57 5.60 11.41 -1.29
N HIS A 58 6.89 11.05 -1.26
CA HIS A 58 7.96 11.94 -0.80
C HIS A 58 8.14 13.15 -1.72
N ALA A 59 8.22 12.95 -3.05
CA ALA A 59 8.43 14.04 -4.00
C ALA A 59 7.28 15.06 -4.02
N ALA A 60 6.07 14.63 -3.68
CA ALA A 60 4.89 15.50 -3.54
C ALA A 60 4.82 16.20 -2.17
N GLY A 61 5.76 15.94 -1.26
CA GLY A 61 5.84 16.60 0.05
C GLY A 61 4.92 16.03 1.12
N PHE A 62 4.31 14.85 0.93
CA PHE A 62 3.52 14.20 1.97
C PHE A 62 4.38 13.63 3.10
N THR A 63 5.64 13.32 2.83
CA THR A 63 6.57 12.76 3.82
C THR A 63 7.85 13.58 3.81
N ASP A 64 8.48 13.75 4.96
CA ASP A 64 9.73 14.52 5.16
C ASP A 64 10.97 13.76 4.68
N ARG A 65 10.85 12.45 4.52
CA ARG A 65 11.87 11.54 3.99
C ARG A 65 11.26 10.47 3.11
N LEU A 66 12.10 9.75 2.39
CA LEU A 66 11.67 8.57 1.66
C LEU A 66 11.45 7.38 2.62
N PHE A 67 10.19 6.97 2.78
CA PHE A 67 9.83 5.75 3.50
C PHE A 67 10.01 4.51 2.60
N SER A 68 10.39 3.40 3.22
CA SER A 68 10.37 2.09 2.57
C SER A 68 9.00 1.43 2.72
N PRO A 69 8.65 0.45 1.86
CA PRO A 69 7.38 -0.26 2.01
C PRO A 69 7.20 -0.94 3.37
N ALA A 70 8.29 -1.33 4.03
CA ALA A 70 8.26 -1.96 5.36
C ALA A 70 7.79 -1.02 6.48
N GLU A 71 7.72 0.28 6.18
CA GLU A 71 7.34 1.33 7.12
C GLU A 71 5.94 1.86 6.82
N ASP A 72 5.12 1.14 6.05
CA ASP A 72 3.78 1.57 5.66
C ASP A 72 2.87 1.89 6.85
N GLY A 73 2.97 1.14 7.94
CA GLY A 73 2.28 1.44 9.19
C GLY A 73 2.58 2.81 9.79
N ALA A 74 3.77 3.39 9.54
CA ALA A 74 4.16 4.69 10.09
C ALA A 74 3.39 5.87 9.45
N LEU A 75 2.72 5.64 8.32
CA LEU A 75 1.88 6.66 7.70
C LEU A 75 0.67 7.04 8.55
N ILE A 76 0.22 6.14 9.43
CA ILE A 76 -0.89 6.42 10.36
C ILE A 76 -0.56 7.61 11.26
N ASP A 77 0.68 7.71 11.74
CA ASP A 77 1.11 8.81 12.60
C ASP A 77 1.16 10.16 11.86
N LEU A 78 1.22 10.12 10.53
CA LEU A 78 1.15 11.29 9.64
C LEU A 78 -0.29 11.61 9.21
N GLY A 79 -1.28 10.83 9.66
CA GLY A 79 -2.68 10.98 9.28
C GLY A 79 -3.00 10.41 7.89
N TYR A 80 -2.19 9.51 7.35
CA TYR A 80 -2.43 8.88 6.04
C TYR A 80 -2.65 7.38 6.16
N GLY A 81 -3.48 6.82 5.27
CA GLY A 81 -3.70 5.37 5.17
C GLY A 81 -3.46 4.83 3.77
N ILE A 82 -3.38 3.50 3.67
CA ILE A 82 -3.25 2.77 2.41
C ILE A 82 -4.22 1.59 2.37
N THR A 83 -4.90 1.40 1.24
CA THR A 83 -5.77 0.24 0.96
C THR A 83 -5.72 -0.13 -0.52
N ASN A 84 -6.39 -1.21 -0.92
CA ASN A 84 -6.68 -1.51 -2.31
C ASN A 84 -8.19 -1.67 -2.54
N ALA A 85 -8.68 -1.18 -3.67
CA ALA A 85 -10.09 -1.26 -4.04
C ALA A 85 -10.53 -2.73 -4.27
N ASP A 86 -9.68 -3.54 -4.90
CA ASP A 86 -10.08 -4.86 -5.39
C ASP A 86 -9.52 -6.01 -4.54
N ALA A 87 -9.87 -6.01 -3.25
CA ALA A 87 -9.62 -7.17 -2.40
C ALA A 87 -10.59 -8.33 -2.70
N THR A 88 -11.85 -8.01 -3.02
CA THR A 88 -12.96 -8.93 -3.39
C THR A 88 -14.25 -8.10 -3.61
N GLY A 89 -14.40 -7.33 -4.70
CA GLY A 89 -15.69 -6.83 -5.24
C GLY A 89 -16.70 -6.01 -4.40
N ASP A 90 -16.63 -5.94 -3.07
CA ASP A 90 -17.73 -5.46 -2.18
C ASP A 90 -17.35 -4.27 -1.28
N ARG A 91 -16.15 -3.71 -1.43
CA ARG A 91 -15.69 -2.60 -0.57
C ARG A 91 -15.98 -1.25 -1.20
N VAL A 92 -17.19 -0.73 -0.98
CA VAL A 92 -17.53 0.66 -1.25
C VAL A 92 -16.80 1.55 -0.25
N LEU A 93 -15.61 2.05 -0.61
CA LEU A 93 -14.94 3.11 0.13
C LEU A 93 -15.66 4.43 -0.17
N ARG A 94 -16.42 4.95 0.81
CA ARG A 94 -16.98 6.31 0.75
C ARG A 94 -15.84 7.30 1.01
N LEU A 95 -15.07 7.62 -0.03
CA LEU A 95 -14.00 8.61 0.01
C LEU A 95 -14.63 10.00 0.06
N THR A 96 -14.51 10.69 1.20
CA THR A 96 -15.08 12.04 1.35
C THR A 96 -14.23 13.12 0.70
N HIS A 97 -12.96 12.86 0.37
CA HIS A 97 -12.11 13.80 -0.37
C HIS A 97 -11.07 13.03 -1.20
N VAL A 98 -11.07 13.26 -2.52
CA VAL A 98 -10.03 12.81 -3.46
C VAL A 98 -9.32 14.08 -3.95
N PHE A 99 -8.01 14.15 -3.77
CA PHE A 99 -7.14 15.04 -4.56
C PHE A 99 -6.39 14.19 -5.57
#